data_AF-A0A398B434-F1
#
_entry.id   AF-A0A398B434-F1
#
_cell.length_a   1.000
_cell.length_b   1.000
_cell.length_c   1.000
_cell.angle_alpha   90.00
_cell.angle_beta   90.00
_cell.angle_gamma   90.00
#
_symmetry.space_group_name_H-M   'P 1'
#
loop_
_entity.id
_entity.type
_entity.pdbx_description
1 polymer ?
#
loop_
_entity_poly.entity_id
_entity_poly.type
_entity_poly.pdbx_seq_one_letter_code
_entity_poly.pdbx_strand_id
1 'polypeptide(L)' 'MTEDKTVGKSEIKKAEVGETIQVIKGEQKGKKGEVLTVRENSVIVKVGIKPQTDEPIKIVVNHKNYKCIK' A
#
# COMPACT_ATOMS: atom_id res chain seq x y z
N MET A 1 23.55 -12.90 20.73
CA MET A 1 23.42 -11.85 19.70
C MET A 1 23.34 -12.56 18.37
N THR A 2 22.13 -12.78 17.84
CA THR A 2 22.00 -13.40 16.52
C THR A 2 21.70 -12.28 15.56
N GLU A 3 22.76 -11.79 14.91
CA GLU A 3 22.68 -10.91 13.75
C GLU A 3 21.95 -11.65 12.63
N ASP A 4 20.72 -11.22 12.36
CA ASP A 4 20.04 -11.55 11.10
C ASP A 4 20.70 -10.71 10.00
N LYS A 5 21.71 -11.30 9.36
CA LYS A 5 22.15 -10.86 8.04
C LYS A 5 21.50 -11.76 7.01
N THR A 6 20.38 -11.31 6.47
CA THR A 6 19.89 -11.82 5.18
C THR A 6 20.04 -10.76 4.11
N VAL A 7 20.85 -11.13 3.12
CA VAL A 7 21.37 -10.36 1.99
C VAL A 7 20.27 -9.99 0.99
N GLY A 8 20.33 -8.74 0.52
CA GLY A 8 20.01 -8.28 -0.83
C GLY A 8 19.15 -9.16 -1.73
N LYS A 9 17.83 -9.01 -1.62
CA LYS A 9 16.94 -9.04 -2.77
C LYS A 9 16.19 -7.72 -2.77
N SER A 10 16.04 -7.09 -3.92
CA SER A 10 15.01 -6.06 -4.14
C SER A 10 13.65 -6.75 -4.09
N GLU A 11 13.31 -7.36 -2.95
CA GLU A 11 11.99 -7.85 -2.66
C GLU A 11 11.10 -6.62 -2.73
N ILE A 12 10.20 -6.64 -3.70
CA ILE A 12 9.11 -5.69 -3.79
C ILE A 12 8.42 -5.80 -2.44
N LYS A 13 8.72 -4.88 -1.50
CA LYS A 13 8.15 -4.89 -0.16
C LYS A 13 6.64 -4.84 -0.35
N LYS A 14 6.01 -6.01 -0.24
CA LYS A 14 4.57 -6.10 -0.26
C LYS A 14 4.11 -5.37 0.98
N ALA A 15 3.09 -4.54 0.82
CA ALA A 15 2.53 -3.87 1.96
C ALA A 15 1.75 -4.92 2.75
N GLU A 16 1.75 -4.78 4.06
CA GLU A 16 1.00 -5.64 4.96
C GLU A 16 -0.30 -4.96 5.35
N VAL A 17 -1.26 -5.73 5.85
CA VAL A 17 -2.52 -5.16 6.35
C VAL A 17 -2.21 -4.26 7.55
N GLY A 18 -2.73 -3.03 7.54
CA GLY A 18 -2.47 -2.00 8.54
C GLY A 18 -1.33 -1.04 8.18
N GLU A 19 -0.53 -1.33 7.17
CA GLU A 19 0.54 -0.43 6.73
C GLU A 19 -0.01 0.73 5.88
N THR A 20 0.68 1.87 5.91
CA THR A 20 0.39 2.98 5.01
C THR A 20 1.25 2.87 3.75
N ILE A 21 0.60 2.97 2.59
CA ILE A 21 1.28 3.03 1.30
C ILE A 21 1.01 4.36 0.61
N GLN A 22 1.96 4.77 -0.21
CA GLN A 22 1.78 5.85 -1.16
C GLN A 22 1.65 5.29 -2.56
N VAL A 23 0.58 5.65 -3.25
CA VAL A 23 0.46 5.35 -4.68
C VAL A 23 1.46 6.21 -5.44
N ILE A 24 2.35 5.57 -6.20
CA ILE A 24 3.37 6.26 -7.02
C ILE A 24 3.00 6.30 -8.50
N LYS A 25 2.06 5.45 -8.93
CA LYS A 25 1.60 5.33 -10.31
C LYS A 25 0.08 5.10 -10.37
N GLY A 26 -0.56 5.63 -11.40
CA GLY A 26 -2.00 5.52 -11.65
C GLY A 26 -2.77 6.80 -11.30
N GLU A 27 -4.09 6.72 -11.36
CA GLU A 27 -5.02 7.85 -11.17
C GLU A 27 -4.94 8.47 -9.77
N GLN A 28 -4.50 7.67 -8.79
CA GLN A 28 -4.37 8.07 -7.39
C GLN A 28 -2.93 8.40 -7.00
N LYS A 29 -2.03 8.65 -7.98
CA LYS A 29 -0.62 8.99 -7.73
C LYS A 29 -0.50 10.13 -6.72
N GLY A 30 0.37 9.95 -5.73
CA GLY A 30 0.61 10.88 -4.63
C GLY A 30 -0.30 10.68 -3.42
N LYS A 31 -1.44 9.97 -3.58
CA LYS A 31 -2.33 9.65 -2.46
C LYS A 31 -1.69 8.64 -1.53
N LYS A 32 -1.91 8.84 -0.25
CA LYS A 32 -1.56 7.91 0.82
C LYS A 32 -2.82 7.16 1.21
N GLY A 33 -2.69 5.86 1.47
CA GLY A 33 -3.80 5.05 1.92
C GLY A 33 -3.33 3.93 2.82
N GLU A 34 -4.19 3.57 3.75
CA GLU A 34 -3.97 2.45 4.67
C GLU A 34 -4.41 1.15 4.02
N VAL A 35 -3.57 0.12 4.08
CA VAL A 35 -3.85 -1.18 3.50
C VAL A 35 -4.85 -1.92 4.37
N LEU A 36 -6.04 -2.13 3.84
CA LEU A 36 -7.07 -2.93 4.48
C LEU A 36 -6.91 -4.41 4.17
N THR A 37 -6.47 -4.74 2.97
CA THR A 37 -6.38 -6.13 2.52
C THR A 37 -5.31 -6.28 1.46
N VAL A 38 -4.51 -7.33 1.58
CA VAL A 38 -3.47 -7.68 0.63
C VAL A 38 -3.94 -8.91 -0.14
N ARG A 39 -3.97 -8.82 -1.46
CA ARG A 39 -4.19 -9.95 -2.37
C ARG A 39 -2.86 -10.31 -3.02
N GLU A 40 -2.87 -11.38 -3.81
CA GLU A 40 -1.65 -11.91 -4.42
C GLU A 40 -1.02 -10.97 -5.46
N ASN A 41 -1.85 -10.24 -6.21
CA ASN A 41 -1.44 -9.32 -7.28
C ASN A 41 -1.78 -7.84 -7.01
N SER A 42 -2.50 -7.55 -5.94
CA SER A 42 -2.98 -6.20 -5.63
C SER A 42 -3.25 -6.01 -4.14
N VAL A 43 -3.30 -4.76 -3.69
CA VAL A 43 -3.67 -4.36 -2.33
C VAL A 43 -4.87 -3.43 -2.40
N ILE A 44 -5.77 -3.58 -1.44
CA ILE A 44 -6.92 -2.69 -1.26
C ILE A 44 -6.51 -1.69 -0.19
N VAL A 45 -6.55 -0.41 -0.53
CA VAL A 45 -6.20 0.66 0.41
C VAL A 45 -7.30 1.69 0.55
N LYS A 46 -7.44 2.20 1.77
CA LYS A 46 -8.35 3.29 2.12
C LYS A 46 -7.56 4.59 2.06
N VAL A 47 -7.85 5.44 1.07
CA VAL A 47 -7.19 6.74 0.89
C VAL A 47 -7.91 7.91 1.58
N GLY A 48 -9.10 7.67 2.12
CA GLY A 48 -9.89 8.68 2.82
C GLY A 48 -11.37 8.37 2.81
N ILE A 49 -12.18 9.40 3.04
CA ILE A 49 -13.64 9.36 3.04
C ILE A 49 -14.10 10.45 2.08
N LYS A 50 -15.09 10.18 1.22
CA LYS A 50 -15.65 11.22 0.35
C LYS A 50 -16.51 12.16 1.21
N PRO A 51 -16.22 13.47 1.26
CA PRO A 51 -17.01 14.41 2.05
C PRO A 51 -18.45 14.58 1.53
N GLN A 52 -18.75 14.13 0.31
CA GLN A 52 -20.10 14.22 -0.28
C GLN A 52 -21.00 13.04 0.03
N THR A 53 -20.45 11.84 0.24
CA THR A 53 -21.24 10.61 0.38
C THR A 53 -20.95 9.85 1.66
N ASP A 54 -20.03 10.35 2.50
CA ASP A 54 -19.53 9.67 3.71
C ASP A 54 -18.94 8.27 3.44
N GLU A 55 -18.71 7.93 2.16
CA GLU A 55 -18.23 6.62 1.78
C GLU A 55 -16.69 6.56 1.86
N PRO A 56 -16.12 5.49 2.44
CA PRO A 56 -14.69 5.28 2.45
C PRO A 56 -14.19 5.04 1.03
N ILE A 57 -13.21 5.85 0.60
CA ILE A 57 -12.56 5.71 -0.70
C ILE A 57 -11.59 4.54 -0.63
N LYS A 58 -12.05 3.37 -1.08
CA LYS A 58 -11.23 2.17 -1.23
C LYS A 58 -10.76 2.07 -2.67
N ILE A 59 -9.46 1.90 -2.87
CA ILE A 59 -8.86 1.74 -4.20
C ILE A 59 -8.05 0.45 -4.23
N VAL A 60 -7.98 -0.15 -5.41
CA VAL A 60 -7.15 -1.33 -5.66
C VAL A 60 -5.87 -0.86 -6.32
N VAL A 61 -4.72 -1.20 -5.71
CA VAL A 61 -3.41 -0.79 -6.21
C VAL A 61 -2.53 -2.02 -6.39
N ASN A 62 -1.83 -2.11 -7.51
CA ASN A 62 -0.89 -3.21 -7.74
C ASN A 62 0.38 -3.01 -6.90
N HIS A 63 1.01 -4.10 -6.46
CA HIS A 63 2.32 -4.11 -5.78
C HIS A 63 3.42 -3.30 -6.49
N LYS A 64 3.33 -3.13 -7.82
CA LYS A 64 4.28 -2.33 -8.61
C LYS A 64 3.97 -0.82 -8.64
N ASN A 65 2.77 -0.41 -8.22
CA ASN A 65 2.25 0.95 -8.40
C ASN A 65 2.18 1.75 -7.10
N TYR A 66 2.62 1.18 -5.98
CA TYR A 66 2.74 1.87 -4.71
C TYR A 66 4.13 1.69 -4.10
N LYS A 67 4.43 2.51 -3.10
CA LYS A 67 5.58 2.37 -2.23
C LYS A 67 5.11 2.35 -0.79
N CYS A 68 5.57 1.39 0.01
CA CYS A 68 5.33 1.42 1.45
C CYS A 68 6.07 2.60 2.06
N ILE A 69 5.34 3.41 2.82
CA ILE A 69 5.89 4.50 3.63
C ILE A 69 5.68 4.08 5.07
N LYS A 70 6.77 3.62 5.68
CA LYS A 70 6.83 3.24 7.10
C LYS A 70 6.94 4.47 7.97
#